data_AF-I4ECF6-F1
#
_entry.id   AF-I4ECF6-F1
#
_cell.length_a   1.000
_cell.length_b   1.000
_cell.length_c   1.000
_cell.angle_alpha   90.00
_cell.angle_beta   90.00
_cell.angle_gamma   90.00
#
_symmetry.space_group_name_H-M   'P 1'
#
loop_
_entity.id
_entity.type
_entity.pdbx_description
1 polymer ?
#
loop_
_entity_poly.entity_id
_entity_poly.type
_entity_poly.pdbx_seq_one_letter_code
_entity_poly.pdbx_strand_id
1 'polypeptide(L)' 'MKYESHRSLLLRIPEVAAELRLARSSIYELIQAGELPVVRIGRALRIPRAGLEDWVERQRHEQSKR' A
#
# COMPACT_ATOMS: atom_id res chain seq x y z
N MET A 1 25.40 -10.09 -3.14
CA MET A 1 24.42 -11.00 -2.50
C MET A 1 23.04 -10.47 -2.82
N LYS A 2 22.42 -10.99 -3.88
CA LYS A 2 21.11 -10.54 -4.37
C LYS A 2 20.07 -11.09 -3.40
N TYR A 3 19.36 -10.24 -2.67
CA TYR A 3 18.15 -10.69 -2.01
C TYR A 3 17.19 -11.08 -3.13
N GLU A 4 16.90 -12.38 -3.24
CA GLU A 4 15.77 -12.90 -4.00
C GLU A 4 14.57 -11.98 -3.78
N SER A 5 13.87 -11.66 -4.87
CA SER A 5 12.64 -10.88 -4.91
C SER A 5 11.51 -11.58 -4.15
N HIS A 6 11.63 -11.67 -2.84
CA HIS A 6 10.60 -12.18 -1.98
C HIS A 6 9.52 -11.11 -1.87
N ARG A 7 8.36 -11.41 -2.44
CA ARG A 7 7.18 -10.56 -2.40
C ARG A 7 6.68 -10.48 -0.96
N SER A 8 7.08 -9.44 -0.22
CA SER A 8 6.70 -9.26 1.19
C SER A 8 5.18 -9.18 1.36
N LEU A 9 4.62 -9.96 2.29
CA LEU A 9 3.18 -9.95 2.60
C LEU A 9 2.73 -8.66 3.29
N LEU A 10 3.63 -8.03 4.04
CA LEU A 10 3.38 -6.82 4.81
C LEU A 10 4.41 -5.76 4.42
N LEU A 11 3.92 -4.58 4.04
CA LEU A 11 4.74 -3.47 3.56
C LEU A 11 4.76 -2.34 4.57
N ARG A 12 5.90 -1.67 4.69
CA ARG A 12 6.06 -0.42 5.44
C ARG A 12 5.57 0.74 4.58
N ILE A 13 5.19 1.83 5.23
CA ILE A 13 4.74 3.05 4.54
C ILE A 13 5.74 3.55 3.48
N PRO A 14 7.06 3.60 3.73
CA PRO A 14 8.02 3.99 2.69
C PRO A 14 8.09 3.02 1.51
N GLU A 15 7.82 1.73 1.72
CA GLU A 15 7.81 0.72 0.66
C GLU A 15 6.56 0.89 -0.22
N VAL A 16 5.40 1.10 0.38
CA VAL A 16 4.15 1.41 -0.36
C VAL A 16 4.30 2.71 -1.15
N ALA A 17 4.87 3.75 -0.54
CA ALA A 17 5.12 5.02 -1.21
C ALA A 17 6.03 4.85 -2.44
N ALA A 18 7.09 4.03 -2.32
CA ALA A 18 7.97 3.70 -3.43
C ALA A 18 7.27 2.87 -4.52
N GLU A 19 6.49 1.85 -4.14
CA GLU A 19 5.74 1.01 -5.09
C GLU A 19 4.69 1.82 -5.88
N LEU A 20 3.97 2.73 -5.20
CA LEU A 20 2.95 3.58 -5.83
C LEU A 20 3.52 4.86 -6.48
N ARG A 21 4.81 5.15 -6.29
CA ARG A 21 5.46 6.42 -6.70
C ARG A 21 4.76 7.66 -6.15
N LEU A 22 4.34 7.60 -4.88
CA LEU A 22 3.66 8.69 -4.17
C LEU A 22 4.49 9.21 -3.01
N ALA A 23 4.16 10.40 -2.52
CA ALA A 23 4.72 10.90 -1.28
C ALA A 23 4.17 10.10 -0.09
N ARG A 24 4.96 9.99 0.98
CA ARG A 24 4.52 9.34 2.23
C ARG A 24 3.25 9.99 2.80
N SER A 25 3.09 11.30 2.63
CA SER A 25 1.88 12.04 3.03
C SER A 25 0.62 11.51 2.35
N SER A 26 0.67 11.26 1.04
CA SER A 26 -0.47 10.67 0.30
C SER A 26 -0.82 9.28 0.82
N ILE A 27 0.17 8.48 1.21
CA ILE A 27 -0.10 7.17 1.83
C ILE A 27 -0.81 7.35 3.18
N TYR A 28 -0.40 8.31 4.01
CA TYR A 28 -1.09 8.61 5.25
C TYR A 28 -2.52 9.12 5.00
N GLU A 29 -2.73 9.97 4.00
CA GLU A 29 -4.07 10.46 3.61
C GLU A 29 -4.98 9.29 3.20
N LEU A 30 -4.48 8.37 2.36
CA LEU A 30 -5.22 7.17 1.95
C LEU A 30 -5.56 6.26 3.14
N ILE A 31 -4.64 6.10 4.10
CA ILE A 31 -4.91 5.34 5.32
C ILE A 31 -5.98 6.04 6.18
N GLN A 32 -5.89 7.36 6.35
CA GLN A 32 -6.86 8.14 7.13
C GLN A 32 -8.25 8.16 6.47
N ALA A 33 -8.30 8.15 5.14
CA ALA A 33 -9.53 8.03 4.37
C ALA A 33 -10.12 6.60 4.41
N GLY A 34 -9.40 5.62 4.96
CA GLY A 34 -9.82 4.21 4.98
C GLY A 34 -9.68 3.50 3.63
N GLU A 35 -9.00 4.11 2.65
CA GLU A 35 -8.81 3.55 1.32
C GLU A 35 -7.74 2.47 1.27
N LEU A 36 -6.65 2.64 2.04
CA LEU A 36 -5.61 1.63 2.18
C LEU A 36 -5.74 0.89 3.52
N PRO A 37 -5.84 -0.45 3.52
CA PRO A 37 -5.93 -1.22 4.75
C PRO A 37 -4.60 -1.21 5.50
N VAL A 38 -4.67 -1.09 6.82
CA VAL A 38 -3.50 -1.07 7.70
C VAL A 38 -3.65 -2.05 8.84
N VAL A 39 -2.57 -2.79 9.13
CA VAL A 39 -2.43 -3.68 10.28
C VAL A 39 -1.40 -3.08 11.22
N ARG A 40 -1.73 -3.02 12.51
CA ARG A 40 -0.83 -2.54 13.55
C ARG A 40 -0.20 -3.73 14.27
N ILE A 41 1.14 -3.80 14.24
CA ILE A 41 1.93 -4.81 14.95
C ILE A 41 2.81 -4.07 15.95
N GLY A 42 2.36 -4.00 17.20
CA GLY A 42 2.97 -3.16 18.23
C GLY A 42 2.95 -1.67 17.86
N ARG A 43 4.13 -1.08 17.68
CA ARG A 43 4.29 0.32 17.23
C ARG A 43 4.39 0.47 15.70
N ALA A 44 4.49 -0.65 14.99
CA ALA A 44 4.67 -0.67 13.56
C ALA A 44 3.33 -0.70 12.82
N LEU A 45 3.17 0.18 11.83
CA LEU A 45 2.10 0.10 10.84
C LEU A 45 2.58 -0.70 9.63
N ARG A 46 1.71 -1.56 9.12
CA ARG A 46 1.97 -2.39 7.94
C ARG A 46 0.76 -2.39 7.02
N ILE A 47 1.01 -2.33 5.72
CA ILE A 47 -0.01 -2.45 4.70
C ILE A 47 0.07 -3.87 4.15
N PRO A 48 -1.00 -4.67 4.23
CA PRO A 48 -1.05 -5.97 3.57
C PRO A 48 -0.89 -5.79 2.05
N ARG A 49 0.01 -6.56 1.44
CA ARG A 49 0.24 -6.50 0.01
C ARG A 49 -1.03 -6.77 -0.80
N ALA A 50 -1.80 -7.78 -0.42
CA ALA A 50 -3.08 -8.06 -1.06
C ALA A 50 -4.02 -6.85 -1.01
N GLY A 51 -4.10 -6.16 0.12
CA GLY A 51 -4.93 -4.96 0.26
C GLY A 51 -4.45 -3.77 -0.58
N LEU A 52 -3.13 -3.64 -0.80
CA LEU A 52 -2.57 -2.66 -1.73
C LEU A 52 -2.95 -3.00 -3.18
N GLU A 53 -2.83 -4.27 -3.57
CA GLU A 53 -3.19 -4.76 -4.91
C GLU A 53 -4.68 -4.58 -5.19
N ASP A 54 -5.54 -4.91 -4.23
CA ASP A 54 -6.99 -4.71 -4.33
C ASP A 54 -7.33 -3.22 -4.49
N TRP A 55 -6.67 -2.33 -3.73
CA TRP A 55 -6.86 -0.89 -3.87
C TRP A 55 -6.49 -0.40 -5.28
N VAL A 56 -5.35 -0.85 -5.84
CA VAL A 56 -4.95 -0.49 -7.21
C VAL A 56 -6.01 -0.94 -8.22
N GLU A 57 -6.54 -2.16 -8.08
CA GLU A 57 -7.56 -2.68 -8.99
C GLU A 57 -8.87 -1.88 -8.88
N ARG A 58 -9.31 -1.52 -7.67
CA ARG A 58 -10.46 -0.63 -7.47
C ARG A 58 -10.27 0.71 -8.19
N GLN A 59 -9.10 1.33 -8.05
CA GLN A 59 -8.78 2.58 -8.74
C GLN A 59 -8.84 2.43 -10.27
N ARG A 60 -8.31 1.34 -10.83
CA ARG A 60 -8.39 1.07 -12.28
C ARG A 60 -9.83 0.96 -12.77
N HIS A 61 -10.69 0.25 -12.02
CA HIS A 61 -12.11 0.13 -12.36
C HIS A 61 -12.89 1.44 -12.26
N GLU A 62 -12.59 2.29 -11.27
CA GLU A 62 -13.20 3.62 -11.14
C GLU A 62 -12.84 4.54 -12.29
N GLN A 63 -11.59 4.50 -12.76
CA GLN A 63 -11.14 5.29 -13.91
C GLN A 63 -11.80 4.82 -15.22
N SER A 64 -12.04 3.51 -15.40
CA SER A 64 -12.70 2.98 -16.59
C SER A 64 -14.19 3.31 -16.69
N LYS A 65 -14.82 3.76 -15.60
CA LYS A 65 -16.25 4.14 -15.57
C LYS A 65 -16.48 5.64 -15.79
N ARG A 66 -15.42 6.43 -15.86
CA ARG A 66 -15.45 7.87 -16.16
C ARG A 66 -15.16 8.09 -17.65
#